data_AF-A0A060HNX0-F1
#
_entry.id   AF-A0A060HNX0-F1
#
_cell.length_a   1.000
_cell.length_b   1.000
_cell.length_c   1.000
_cell.angle_alpha   90.00
_cell.angle_beta   90.00
_cell.angle_gamma   90.00
#
_symmetry.space_group_name_H-M   'P 1'
#
loop_
_entity.id
_entity.type
_entity.pdbx_description
1 polymer ?
#
loop_
_entity_poly.entity_id
_entity_poly.type
_entity_poly.pdbx_seq_one_letter_code
_entity_poly.pdbx_strand_id
1 'polypeptide(L)'
;MNDAVILERSKRLANHAIWTVTLQYRRMRTNEPEDSKFMLRWWADLQFFILSLHRLRTAVKIALNVSDITISTRMAVAIEEFDKAIPDLKKLRDIGEHIDAYAVDNPKRHRPEVNRRQLEVGSWNGTVYEWLGIKLNVDEANTAAQKLFKTLLSAYRNFARPEMK
;
A
#
# COMPACT_ATOMS: atom_id res chain seq x y z
N MET A 1 18.28 -5.06 -18.81
CA MET A 1 16.85 -4.73 -19.06
C MET A 1 16.80 -3.24 -19.38
N ASN A 2 16.16 -2.82 -20.47
CA ASN A 2 16.08 -1.40 -20.87
C ASN A 2 15.20 -0.61 -19.86
N ASP A 3 15.64 0.57 -19.45
CA ASP A 3 14.93 1.53 -18.59
C ASP A 3 13.46 1.72 -18.96
N ALA A 4 13.14 1.79 -20.26
CA ALA A 4 11.77 1.88 -20.76
C ALA A 4 10.90 0.70 -20.28
N VAL A 5 11.45 -0.51 -20.31
CA VAL A 5 10.79 -1.75 -19.88
C VAL A 5 10.63 -1.78 -18.36
N ILE A 6 11.61 -1.26 -17.61
CA ILE A 6 11.54 -1.14 -16.14
C ILE A 6 10.39 -0.22 -15.75
N LEU A 7 10.34 0.96 -16.36
CA LEU A 7 9.31 1.96 -16.10
C LEU A 7 7.92 1.50 -16.52
N GLU A 8 7.77 0.88 -17.70
CA GLU A 8 6.48 0.33 -18.13
C GLU A 8 5.98 -0.74 -17.16
N ARG A 9 6.86 -1.64 -16.70
CA ARG A 9 6.51 -2.67 -15.73
C ARG A 9 6.08 -2.06 -14.40
N SER A 10 6.83 -1.10 -13.88
CA SER A 10 6.49 -0.36 -12.66
C SER A 10 5.13 0.31 -12.78
N LYS A 11 4.89 1.06 -13.88
CA LYS A 11 3.62 1.74 -14.18
C LYS A 11 2.44 0.76 -14.23
N ARG A 12 2.57 -0.36 -14.93
CA ARG A 12 1.49 -1.34 -15.07
C ARG A 12 1.10 -1.94 -13.73
N LEU A 13 2.08 -2.36 -12.93
CA LEU A 13 1.82 -2.93 -11.61
C LEU A 13 1.25 -1.87 -10.64
N ALA A 14 1.76 -0.64 -10.69
CA ALA A 14 1.28 0.46 -9.88
C ALA A 14 -0.17 0.85 -10.24
N ASN A 15 -0.56 0.78 -11.52
CA ASN A 15 -1.94 0.94 -11.96
C ASN A 15 -2.86 -0.08 -11.27
N HIS A 16 -2.55 -1.38 -11.34
CA HIS A 16 -3.38 -2.40 -10.69
C HIS A 16 -3.50 -2.17 -9.17
N ALA A 17 -2.40 -1.75 -8.53
CA ALA A 17 -2.40 -1.46 -7.11
C ALA A 17 -3.26 -0.24 -6.76
N ILE A 18 -3.10 0.90 -7.46
CA ILE A 18 -3.84 2.13 -7.14
C ILE A 18 -5.34 2.00 -7.42
N TRP A 19 -5.74 1.22 -8.43
CA TRP A 19 -7.15 0.90 -8.66
C TRP A 19 -7.75 0.17 -7.47
N THR A 20 -7.03 -0.83 -6.93
CA THR A 20 -7.49 -1.56 -5.74
C THR A 20 -7.51 -0.66 -4.50
N VAL A 21 -6.48 0.19 -4.29
CA VAL A 21 -6.47 1.20 -3.22
C VAL A 21 -7.72 2.07 -3.29
N THR A 22 -8.03 2.61 -4.48
CA THR A 22 -9.16 3.51 -4.70
C THR A 22 -10.50 2.80 -4.45
N LEU A 23 -10.63 1.56 -4.92
CA LEU A 23 -11.83 0.74 -4.72
C LEU A 23 -12.08 0.47 -3.23
N GLN A 24 -11.06 0.00 -2.50
CA GLN A 24 -11.23 -0.31 -1.09
C GLN A 24 -11.44 0.95 -0.25
N TYR A 25 -10.75 2.05 -0.58
CA TYR A 25 -11.02 3.35 0.01
C TYR A 25 -12.49 3.76 -0.16
N ARG A 26 -13.04 3.66 -1.38
CA ARG A 26 -14.45 3.95 -1.64
C ARG A 26 -15.35 3.10 -0.76
N ARG A 27 -15.15 1.78 -0.77
CA ARG A 27 -15.97 0.82 0.01
C ARG A 27 -15.95 1.14 1.50
N MET A 28 -14.79 1.50 2.06
CA MET A 28 -14.70 1.90 3.47
C MET A 28 -15.44 3.21 3.79
N ARG A 29 -15.64 4.08 2.80
CA ARG A 29 -16.30 5.39 2.95
C ARG A 29 -17.77 5.39 2.56
N THR A 30 -18.28 4.31 1.98
CA THR A 30 -19.67 4.20 1.53
C THR A 30 -20.37 3.00 2.15
N ASN A 31 -21.69 3.14 2.30
CA ASN A 31 -22.55 2.00 2.57
C ASN A 31 -22.77 1.24 1.26
N GLU A 32 -22.62 -0.08 1.28
CA GLU A 32 -22.97 -0.98 0.18
C GLU A 32 -24.21 -1.81 0.56
N PRO A 33 -24.99 -2.31 -0.41
CA PRO A 33 -26.26 -3.00 -0.15
C PRO A 33 -26.16 -4.21 0.80
N GLU A 34 -25.00 -4.86 0.84
CA GLU A 34 -24.78 -6.08 1.63
C GLU A 34 -24.20 -5.82 3.03
N ASP A 35 -24.04 -4.56 3.46
CA ASP A 35 -23.39 -4.24 4.73
C ASP A 35 -24.13 -4.80 5.95
N SER A 36 -25.46 -4.92 5.86
CA SER A 36 -26.27 -5.55 6.91
C SER A 36 -26.06 -7.07 7.01
N LYS A 37 -25.49 -7.70 5.97
CA LYS A 37 -25.19 -9.13 5.91
C LYS A 37 -23.74 -9.43 6.29
N PHE A 38 -22.83 -8.50 5.99
CA PHE A 38 -21.39 -8.66 6.22
C PHE A 38 -20.90 -7.67 7.28
N MET A 39 -21.21 -7.91 8.55
CA MET A 39 -20.85 -7.02 9.67
C MET A 39 -19.34 -6.70 9.77
N LEU A 40 -18.47 -7.61 9.29
CA LEU A 40 -17.01 -7.44 9.27
C LEU A 40 -16.46 -7.15 7.86
N ARG A 41 -17.28 -6.67 6.92
CA ARG A 41 -16.83 -6.26 5.58
C ARG A 41 -15.67 -5.27 5.64
N TRP A 42 -15.78 -4.29 6.55
CA TRP A 42 -14.75 -3.27 6.77
C TRP A 42 -13.38 -3.89 7.09
N TRP A 43 -13.34 -5.02 7.80
CA TRP A 43 -12.10 -5.74 8.08
C TRP A 43 -11.48 -6.28 6.79
N ALA A 44 -12.28 -6.94 5.95
CA ALA A 44 -11.80 -7.44 4.66
C ALA A 44 -11.32 -6.30 3.76
N ASP A 45 -12.09 -5.21 3.65
CA ASP A 45 -11.73 -4.04 2.85
C ASP A 45 -10.41 -3.41 3.33
N LEU A 46 -10.21 -3.28 4.66
CA LEU A 46 -8.96 -2.79 5.25
C LEU A 46 -7.76 -3.71 4.97
N GLN A 47 -7.91 -5.03 5.09
CA GLN A 47 -6.83 -5.97 4.79
C GLN A 47 -6.42 -5.87 3.31
N PHE A 48 -7.40 -5.80 2.40
CA PHE A 48 -7.13 -5.58 0.97
C PHE A 48 -6.53 -4.19 0.70
N PHE A 49 -6.95 -3.15 1.44
CA PHE A 49 -6.40 -1.80 1.34
C PHE A 49 -4.92 -1.77 1.74
N ILE A 50 -4.57 -2.31 2.92
CA ILE A 50 -3.20 -2.43 3.44
C ILE A 50 -2.31 -3.19 2.44
N LEU A 51 -2.79 -4.33 1.94
CA LEU A 51 -2.07 -5.11 0.94
C LEU A 51 -1.85 -4.31 -0.36
N SER A 52 -2.86 -3.59 -0.82
CA SER A 52 -2.80 -2.80 -2.05
C SER A 52 -1.85 -1.61 -1.94
N LEU A 53 -1.81 -0.94 -0.78
CA LEU A 53 -0.82 0.09 -0.46
C LEU A 53 0.60 -0.47 -0.54
N HIS A 54 0.82 -1.65 0.06
CA HIS A 54 2.13 -2.31 0.03
C HIS A 54 2.55 -2.72 -1.40
N ARG A 55 1.60 -3.22 -2.20
CA ARG A 55 1.80 -3.55 -3.62
C ARG A 55 2.14 -2.31 -4.44
N LEU A 56 1.47 -1.19 -4.20
CA LEU A 56 1.78 0.09 -4.87
C LEU A 56 3.20 0.53 -4.58
N ARG A 57 3.58 0.59 -3.30
CA ARG A 57 4.96 0.91 -2.88
C ARG A 57 5.98 0.00 -3.55
N THR A 58 5.73 -1.30 -3.56
CA THR A 58 6.62 -2.30 -4.17
C THR A 58 6.71 -2.13 -5.68
N ALA A 59 5.60 -1.81 -6.36
CA ALA A 59 5.56 -1.53 -7.78
C ALA A 59 6.38 -0.28 -8.13
N VAL A 60 6.28 0.80 -7.35
CA VAL A 60 7.10 2.00 -7.56
C VAL A 60 8.58 1.71 -7.29
N LYS A 61 8.91 0.86 -6.31
CA LYS A 61 10.30 0.46 -6.02
C LYS A 61 11.01 -0.16 -7.23
N ILE A 62 10.29 -0.76 -8.17
CA ILE A 62 10.87 -1.29 -9.41
C ILE A 62 11.56 -0.19 -10.22
N ALA A 63 11.01 1.03 -10.24
CA ALA A 63 11.56 2.18 -10.96
C ALA A 63 12.87 2.72 -10.37
N LEU A 64 13.29 2.25 -9.19
CA LEU A 64 14.62 2.55 -8.65
C LEU A 64 15.77 1.87 -9.44
N ASN A 65 15.44 0.87 -10.26
CA ASN A 65 16.43 0.14 -11.07
C ASN A 65 16.67 0.78 -12.45
N VAL A 66 16.08 1.93 -12.72
CA VAL A 66 16.28 2.72 -13.95
C VAL A 66 17.65 3.40 -13.87
N SER A 67 18.42 3.37 -14.96
CA SER A 67 19.76 3.96 -15.00
C SER A 67 19.77 5.50 -14.96
N ASP A 68 18.69 6.14 -15.42
CA ASP A 68 18.48 7.58 -15.23
C ASP A 68 18.43 7.94 -13.73
N ILE A 69 19.46 8.66 -13.28
CA ILE A 69 19.63 9.08 -11.89
C ILE A 69 18.51 10.04 -11.43
N THR A 70 18.00 10.89 -12.33
CA THR A 70 16.94 11.84 -12.02
C THR A 70 15.65 11.10 -11.67
N ILE A 71 15.33 10.06 -12.45
CA ILE A 71 14.14 9.24 -12.22
C ILE A 71 14.30 8.42 -10.94
N SER A 72 15.42 7.71 -10.78
CA SER A 72 15.64 6.85 -9.61
C SER A 72 15.68 7.65 -8.30
N THR A 73 16.36 8.80 -8.25
CA THR A 73 16.35 9.69 -7.08
C THR A 73 14.94 10.22 -6.78
N ARG A 74 14.20 10.67 -7.79
CA ARG A 74 12.82 11.14 -7.60
C ARG A 74 11.90 10.06 -7.04
N MET A 75 12.04 8.82 -7.49
CA MET A 75 11.29 7.68 -6.95
C MET A 75 11.69 7.33 -5.52
N ALA A 76 12.98 7.45 -5.17
CA ALA A 76 13.45 7.20 -3.82
C ALA A 76 12.82 8.19 -2.82
N VAL A 77 12.82 9.50 -3.15
CA VAL A 77 12.18 10.54 -2.33
C VAL A 77 10.68 10.28 -2.19
N ALA A 78 9.99 9.95 -3.29
CA ALA A 78 8.55 9.69 -3.24
C ALA A 78 8.18 8.48 -2.38
N ILE A 79 9.01 7.42 -2.40
CA ILE A 79 8.82 6.24 -1.53
C ILE A 79 9.08 6.62 -0.07
N GLU A 80 10.09 7.43 0.22
CA GLU A 80 10.38 7.88 1.59
C GLU A 80 9.24 8.73 2.15
N GLU A 81 8.69 9.66 1.36
CA GLU A 81 7.51 10.44 1.75
C GLU A 81 6.29 9.56 2.02
N PHE A 82 6.08 8.53 1.19
CA PHE A 82 5.00 7.56 1.38
C PHE A 82 5.20 6.72 2.65
N ASP A 83 6.42 6.23 2.89
CA ASP A 83 6.76 5.44 4.07
C ASP A 83 6.62 6.28 5.35
N LYS A 84 6.97 7.57 5.32
CA LYS A 84 6.73 8.51 6.44
C LYS A 84 5.24 8.73 6.73
N ALA A 85 4.41 8.77 5.70
CA ALA A 85 2.96 8.93 5.86
C ALA A 85 2.29 7.66 6.42
N ILE A 86 2.89 6.48 6.21
CA ILE A 86 2.32 5.19 6.63
C ILE A 86 3.41 4.29 7.24
N PRO A 87 4.00 4.68 8.38
CA PRO A 87 5.25 4.10 8.91
C PRO A 87 5.15 2.59 9.21
N ASP A 88 3.98 2.14 9.66
CA ASP A 88 3.75 0.77 10.08
C ASP A 88 3.11 -0.11 9.00
N LEU A 89 3.03 0.37 7.75
CA LEU A 89 2.36 -0.35 6.66
C LEU A 89 2.90 -1.78 6.48
N LYS A 90 4.23 -1.94 6.51
CA LYS A 90 4.85 -3.25 6.37
C LYS A 90 4.47 -4.17 7.52
N LYS A 91 4.46 -3.66 8.75
CA LYS A 91 4.09 -4.44 9.94
C LYS A 91 2.64 -4.91 9.86
N LEU A 92 1.71 -4.02 9.51
CA LEU A 92 0.30 -4.35 9.29
C LEU A 92 0.14 -5.44 8.21
N ARG A 93 0.86 -5.30 7.08
CA ARG A 93 0.81 -6.26 5.96
C ARG A 93 1.39 -7.63 6.35
N ASP A 94 2.58 -7.66 6.95
CA ASP A 94 3.27 -8.89 7.36
C ASP A 94 2.42 -9.71 8.34
N ILE A 95 1.69 -9.05 9.25
CA ILE A 95 0.86 -9.73 10.25
C ILE A 95 -0.49 -10.16 9.65
N GLY A 96 -1.12 -9.30 8.84
CA GLY A 96 -2.37 -9.62 8.17
C GLY A 96 -2.27 -10.81 7.20
N GLU A 97 -1.20 -10.87 6.39
CA GLU A 97 -0.99 -11.96 5.43
C GLU A 97 -0.61 -13.30 6.08
N HIS A 98 -0.05 -13.28 7.28
CA HIS A 98 0.47 -14.47 7.96
C HIS A 98 -0.20 -14.71 9.31
N ILE A 99 -1.48 -14.31 9.44
CA ILE A 99 -2.22 -14.36 10.70
C ILE A 99 -2.24 -15.76 11.33
N ASP A 100 -2.22 -16.80 10.50
CA ASP A 100 -2.13 -18.21 10.89
C ASP A 100 -0.81 -18.52 11.62
N ALA A 101 0.32 -18.02 11.12
CA ALA A 101 1.62 -18.18 11.74
C ALA A 101 1.70 -17.47 13.10
N TYR A 102 1.01 -16.34 13.27
CA TYR A 102 0.92 -15.65 14.56
C TYR A 102 -0.06 -16.34 15.51
N ALA A 103 -1.16 -16.91 15.01
CA ALA A 103 -2.16 -17.59 15.84
C ALA A 103 -1.60 -18.82 16.57
N VAL A 104 -0.59 -19.46 15.99
CA VAL A 104 0.08 -20.66 16.55
C VAL A 104 1.49 -20.38 17.11
N ASP A 105 1.86 -19.11 17.28
CA ASP A 105 3.17 -18.68 17.77
C ASP A 105 4.35 -19.34 17.00
N ASN A 106 4.22 -19.45 15.67
CA ASN A 106 5.23 -20.09 14.82
C ASN A 106 6.60 -19.39 14.97
N PRO A 107 7.70 -20.12 15.21
CA PRO A 107 9.02 -19.52 15.42
C PRO A 107 9.57 -18.77 14.20
N LYS A 108 9.03 -19.01 12.99
CA LYS A 108 9.43 -18.33 11.76
C LYS A 108 8.63 -17.05 11.45
N ARG A 109 7.73 -16.62 12.33
CA ARG A 109 6.95 -15.39 12.13
C ARG A 109 7.85 -14.16 12.09
N HIS A 110 7.51 -13.18 11.26
CA HIS A 110 8.33 -11.98 11.06
C HIS A 110 8.48 -11.12 12.33
N ARG A 111 7.50 -11.16 13.24
CA ARG A 111 7.42 -10.32 14.45
C ARG A 111 7.14 -11.16 15.70
N PRO A 112 8.14 -11.86 16.27
CA PRO A 112 7.93 -12.77 17.39
C PRO A 112 7.32 -12.11 18.64
N GLU A 113 7.49 -10.80 18.78
CA GLU A 113 6.95 -9.97 19.87
C GLU A 113 5.43 -9.79 19.83
N VAL A 114 4.77 -10.05 18.70
CA VAL A 114 3.31 -9.94 18.58
C VAL A 114 2.67 -11.20 19.17
N ASN A 115 1.85 -11.00 20.20
CA ASN A 115 1.12 -12.07 20.87
C ASN A 115 -0.17 -12.39 20.11
N ARG A 116 -0.51 -13.69 19.98
CA ARG A 116 -1.75 -14.16 19.36
C ARG A 116 -3.03 -13.45 19.85
N ARG A 117 -3.11 -13.08 21.14
CA ARG A 117 -4.26 -12.37 21.72
C ARG A 117 -4.46 -10.97 21.14
N GLN A 118 -3.41 -10.35 20.61
CA GLN A 118 -3.48 -9.03 20.00
C GLN A 118 -4.06 -9.08 18.58
N LEU A 119 -4.14 -10.26 17.95
CA LEU A 119 -4.68 -10.42 16.60
C LEU A 119 -6.19 -10.16 16.56
N GLU A 120 -6.91 -10.48 17.64
CA GLU A 120 -8.38 -10.42 17.72
C GLU A 120 -8.92 -9.03 18.09
N VAL A 121 -8.05 -8.08 18.46
CA VAL A 121 -8.45 -6.77 18.98
C VAL A 121 -8.07 -5.66 18.01
N GLY A 122 -8.98 -5.35 17.09
CA GLY A 122 -8.89 -4.17 16.22
C GLY A 122 -10.17 -3.34 16.27
N SER A 123 -10.05 -2.03 16.11
CA SER A 123 -11.18 -1.10 16.11
C SER A 123 -11.21 -0.25 14.85
N TRP A 124 -12.42 0.12 14.44
CA TRP A 124 -12.67 0.96 13.26
C TRP A 124 -13.73 1.98 13.59
N ASN A 125 -13.42 3.26 13.35
CA ASN A 125 -14.34 4.37 13.62
C ASN A 125 -14.87 5.04 12.34
N GLY A 126 -14.66 4.43 11.16
CA GLY A 126 -15.05 4.99 9.86
C GLY A 126 -13.94 5.78 9.14
N THR A 127 -12.84 6.10 9.82
CA THR A 127 -11.69 6.81 9.23
C THR A 127 -10.34 6.26 9.70
N VAL A 128 -10.24 5.94 10.99
CA VAL A 128 -9.03 5.43 11.62
C VAL A 128 -9.24 3.98 12.01
N TYR A 129 -8.33 3.13 11.52
CA TYR A 129 -8.18 1.75 11.92
C TYR A 129 -7.11 1.65 12.99
N GLU A 130 -7.44 1.08 14.14
CA GLU A 130 -6.48 0.80 15.20
C GLU A 130 -6.32 -0.70 15.39
N TRP A 131 -5.10 -1.21 15.25
CA TRP A 131 -4.79 -2.63 15.44
C TRP A 131 -3.34 -2.78 15.85
N LEU A 132 -3.05 -3.66 16.82
CA LEU A 132 -1.68 -3.94 17.29
C LEU A 132 -0.93 -2.69 17.81
N GLY A 133 -1.68 -1.74 18.38
CA GLY A 133 -1.16 -0.43 18.82
C GLY A 133 -0.81 0.53 17.68
N ILE A 134 -1.13 0.18 16.44
CA ILE A 134 -0.88 0.99 15.24
C ILE A 134 -2.18 1.69 14.86
N LYS A 135 -2.09 2.96 14.47
CA LYS A 135 -3.20 3.73 13.92
C LYS A 135 -2.96 3.98 12.44
N LEU A 136 -3.95 3.65 11.62
CA LEU A 136 -3.96 3.90 10.18
C LEU A 136 -5.17 4.78 9.82
N ASN A 137 -4.92 6.03 9.46
CA ASN A 137 -5.93 6.89 8.87
C ASN A 137 -6.06 6.59 7.36
N VAL A 138 -7.23 6.13 6.93
CA VAL A 138 -7.43 5.72 5.52
C VAL A 138 -7.46 6.90 4.54
N ASP A 139 -7.86 8.10 4.99
CA ASP A 139 -7.88 9.31 4.17
C ASP A 139 -6.45 9.78 3.86
N GLU A 140 -5.60 9.80 4.89
CA GLU A 140 -4.17 10.13 4.77
C GLU A 140 -3.43 9.09 3.93
N ALA A 141 -3.70 7.80 4.18
CA ALA A 141 -3.09 6.71 3.43
C ALA A 141 -3.48 6.73 1.94
N ASN A 142 -4.76 6.99 1.62
CA ASN A 142 -5.20 7.16 0.24
C ASN A 142 -4.53 8.38 -0.41
N THR A 143 -4.45 9.51 0.31
CA THR A 143 -3.77 10.72 -0.20
C THR A 143 -2.30 10.45 -0.52
N ALA A 144 -1.57 9.76 0.37
CA ALA A 144 -0.19 9.35 0.16
C ALA A 144 -0.04 8.41 -1.05
N ALA A 145 -0.95 7.44 -1.20
CA ALA A 145 -0.96 6.53 -2.35
C ALA A 145 -1.16 7.27 -3.68
N GLN A 146 -2.13 8.19 -3.74
CA GLN A 146 -2.38 9.00 -4.93
C GLN A 146 -1.18 9.89 -5.28
N LYS A 147 -0.51 10.49 -4.28
CA LYS A 147 0.72 11.28 -4.48
C LYS A 147 1.85 10.41 -5.05
N LEU A 148 2.11 9.24 -4.46
CA LEU A 148 3.13 8.30 -4.93
C LEU A 148 2.89 7.87 -6.38
N PHE A 149 1.64 7.49 -6.70
CA PHE A 149 1.27 7.06 -8.04
C PHE A 149 1.38 8.19 -9.09
N LYS A 150 0.93 9.41 -8.75
CA LYS A 150 1.09 10.59 -9.64
C LYS A 150 2.55 10.90 -9.94
N THR A 151 3.43 10.75 -8.95
CA THR A 151 4.88 10.96 -9.13
C THR A 151 5.47 9.96 -10.14
N LEU A 152 5.10 8.68 -10.04
CA LEU A 152 5.49 7.67 -11.03
C LEU A 152 4.94 7.99 -12.43
N LEU A 153 3.66 8.35 -12.55
CA LEU A 153 3.06 8.70 -13.85
C LEU A 153 3.75 9.92 -14.50
N SER A 154 4.11 10.92 -13.70
CA SER A 154 4.86 12.08 -14.19
C SER A 154 6.24 11.67 -14.71
N ALA A 155 6.98 10.86 -13.97
CA ALA A 155 8.29 10.36 -14.40
C ALA A 155 8.18 9.55 -15.70
N TYR A 156 7.19 8.65 -15.79
CA TYR A 156 6.93 7.85 -16.99
C TYR A 156 6.62 8.72 -18.21
N ARG A 157 5.75 9.73 -18.07
CA ARG A 157 5.37 10.62 -19.18
C ARG A 157 6.55 11.46 -19.68
N ASN A 158 7.40 11.92 -18.77
CA ASN A 158 8.59 12.69 -19.12
C ASN A 158 9.63 11.81 -19.82
N PHE A 159 9.79 10.55 -19.40
CA PHE A 159 10.66 9.60 -20.08
C PHE A 159 10.15 9.25 -21.50
N ALA A 160 8.84 9.08 -21.67
CA ALA A 160 8.22 8.75 -22.96
C ALA A 160 8.14 9.91 -23.96
N ARG A 161 8.41 11.14 -23.51
CA ARG A 161 8.51 12.33 -24.37
C ARG A 161 9.96 12.79 -24.36
N PRO A 162 10.84 12.25 -25.23
CA PRO A 162 12.11 12.92 -25.45
C PRO A 162 11.79 14.30 -26.01
N GLU A 163 12.35 15.35 -25.41
CA GLU A 163 12.21 16.73 -25.87
C GLU A 163 12.41 16.77 -27.39
N MET A 164 11.41 17.26 -28.14
CA MET A 164 11.66 17.76 -29.49
C MET A 164 12.59 18.96 -29.34
N LYS A 165 13.89 18.70 -29.39
CA LYS A 165 14.94 19.71 -29.58
C LYS A 165 15.34 19.68 -31.04
#